data_AF-A0A093ZX55-F1
#
_entry.id   AF-A0A093ZX55-F1
#
_cell.length_a   1.000
_cell.length_b   1.000
_cell.length_c   1.000
_cell.angle_alpha   90.00
_cell.angle_beta   90.00
_cell.angle_gamma   90.00
#
_symmetry.space_group_name_H-M   'P 1'
#
loop_
_entity.id
_entity.type
_entity.pdbx_description
1 polymer ?
#
loop_
_entity_poly.entity_id
_entity_poly.type
_entity_poly.pdbx_seq_one_letter_code
_entity_poly.pdbx_strand_id
1 'polypeptide(L)'
;MQENIFKPLGLEFTSFRLETHPEIKSRLVNTTERQTDETLKPSKRLWTDHAPEDCAGAGLYSTVDDFIKIIGDLVRDSPILLKEKTVQQMFRGQLPRGSNALKGLNETPDILFAMTGMSDHTKGINFALGGLYIEEETTMKKGTLCWGGLPNLY
;
A
#
# COMPACT_ATOMS: atom_id res chain seq x y z
N MET A 1 12.17 -11.30 1.74
CA MET A 1 10.88 -11.41 1.02
C MET A 1 10.90 -12.43 -0.12
N GLN A 2 12.06 -12.70 -0.73
CA GLN A 2 12.20 -13.68 -1.81
C GLN A 2 11.52 -15.04 -1.53
N GLU A 3 11.86 -15.69 -0.41
CA GLU A 3 11.37 -17.04 -0.10
C GLU A 3 9.90 -17.11 0.29
N ASN A 4 9.40 -16.10 1.01
CA ASN A 4 8.10 -16.19 1.68
C ASN A 4 6.98 -15.44 0.97
N ILE A 5 7.29 -14.58 -0.01
CA ILE A 5 6.30 -13.79 -0.75
C ILE A 5 6.55 -13.88 -2.25
N PHE A 6 7.77 -13.57 -2.69
CA PHE A 6 8.03 -13.39 -4.13
C PHE A 6 8.01 -14.72 -4.89
N LYS A 7 8.77 -15.71 -4.42
CA LYS A 7 8.79 -17.04 -5.04
C LYS A 7 7.41 -17.72 -5.01
N PRO A 8 6.67 -17.75 -3.87
CA PRO A 8 5.34 -18.36 -3.82
C PRO A 8 4.33 -17.76 -4.80
N LEU A 9 4.41 -16.45 -5.07
CA LEU A 9 3.50 -15.77 -6.00
C LEU A 9 4.10 -15.55 -7.40
N GLY A 10 5.35 -15.94 -7.64
CA GLY A 10 6.03 -15.67 -8.91
C GLY A 10 6.18 -14.16 -9.19
N LEU A 11 6.64 -13.39 -8.19
CA LEU A 11 6.94 -11.96 -8.33
C LEU A 11 8.37 -11.79 -8.84
N GLU A 12 8.52 -11.73 -10.17
CA GLU A 12 9.84 -11.72 -10.83
C GLU A 12 10.50 -10.34 -10.85
N PHE A 13 9.69 -9.28 -10.79
CA PHE A 13 10.14 -7.89 -10.95
C PHE A 13 9.87 -7.05 -9.71
N THR A 14 10.01 -7.67 -8.54
CA THR A 14 9.82 -7.02 -7.23
C THR A 14 11.08 -7.17 -6.39
N SER A 15 11.68 -6.05 -5.95
CA SER A 15 12.91 -6.05 -5.17
C SER A 15 13.15 -4.73 -4.41
N PHE A 16 13.90 -4.80 -3.32
CA PHE A 16 14.49 -3.62 -2.67
C PHE A 16 15.81 -3.16 -3.33
N ARG A 17 16.43 -4.03 -4.13
CA ARG A 17 17.84 -3.92 -4.54
C ARG A 17 17.97 -3.68 -6.05
N LEU A 18 17.67 -2.47 -6.52
CA LEU A 18 17.77 -2.15 -7.95
C LEU A 18 19.17 -2.36 -8.53
N GLU A 19 20.21 -2.20 -7.71
CA GLU A 19 21.61 -2.35 -8.07
C GLU A 19 21.98 -3.77 -8.48
N THR A 20 21.23 -4.78 -8.01
CA THR A 20 21.45 -6.19 -8.38
C THR A 20 20.46 -6.70 -9.44
N HIS A 21 19.57 -5.83 -9.94
CA HIS A 21 18.47 -6.18 -10.85
C HIS A 21 18.45 -5.26 -12.10
N PRO A 22 19.42 -5.40 -13.02
CA PRO A 22 19.52 -4.55 -14.23
C PRO A 22 18.26 -4.62 -15.12
N GLU A 23 17.56 -5.74 -15.13
CA GLU A 23 16.29 -5.96 -15.85
C GLU A 23 15.11 -5.15 -15.29
N ILE A 24 15.13 -4.85 -13.99
CA ILE A 24 14.17 -3.94 -13.35
C ILE A 24 14.63 -2.50 -13.62
N LYS A 25 15.91 -2.20 -13.38
CA LYS A 25 16.48 -0.85 -13.52
C LYS A 25 16.31 -0.28 -14.93
N SER A 26 16.49 -1.10 -15.96
CA SER A 26 16.38 -0.69 -17.37
C SER A 26 14.96 -0.30 -17.82
N ARG A 27 13.93 -0.71 -17.08
CA ARG A 27 12.51 -0.42 -17.39
C ARG A 27 11.83 0.41 -16.30
N LEU A 28 12.61 0.94 -15.37
CA LEU A 28 12.08 1.69 -14.24
C LEU A 28 11.41 2.98 -14.72
N VAL A 29 10.15 3.15 -14.34
CA VAL A 29 9.36 4.32 -14.70
C VAL A 29 9.83 5.53 -13.90
N ASN A 30 10.03 6.66 -14.60
CA ASN A 30 10.33 7.93 -13.95
C ASN A 30 9.06 8.51 -13.31
N THR A 31 9.18 9.06 -12.11
CA THR A 31 8.11 9.76 -11.42
C THR A 31 8.11 11.25 -11.77
N THR A 32 6.93 11.85 -11.88
CA THR A 32 6.74 13.28 -12.18
C THR A 32 6.06 14.03 -11.05
N GLU A 33 6.39 15.30 -10.89
CA GLU A 33 5.78 16.21 -9.93
C GLU A 33 4.93 17.24 -10.69
N ARG A 34 3.69 17.44 -10.23
CA ARG A 34 2.80 18.49 -10.75
C ARG A 34 3.16 19.84 -10.14
N GLN A 35 3.37 20.85 -10.97
CA GLN A 35 3.65 22.22 -10.56
C GLN A 35 2.37 23.02 -10.32
N THR A 36 2.50 24.20 -9.70
CA THR A 36 1.37 25.10 -9.42
C THR A 36 0.70 25.65 -10.68
N ASP A 37 1.43 25.71 -11.80
CA ASP A 37 0.92 26.07 -13.13
C ASP A 37 0.39 24.86 -13.90
N GLU A 38 0.15 23.75 -13.19
CA GLU A 38 -0.35 22.47 -13.69
C GLU A 38 0.59 21.70 -14.63
N THR A 39 1.75 22.27 -14.97
CA THR A 39 2.77 21.58 -15.77
C THR A 39 3.39 20.42 -14.99
N LEU A 40 4.02 19.49 -15.72
CA LEU A 40 4.71 18.34 -15.16
C LEU A 40 6.22 18.49 -15.33
N LYS A 41 6.96 18.23 -14.25
CA LYS A 41 8.42 18.11 -14.29
C LYS A 41 8.87 16.76 -13.75
N PRO A 42 10.07 16.26 -14.09
CA PRO A 42 10.67 15.13 -13.39
C PRO A 42 10.71 15.39 -11.88
N SER A 43 10.19 14.46 -11.09
CA SER A 43 10.27 14.56 -9.63
C SER A 43 11.68 14.25 -9.14
N LYS A 44 12.04 14.80 -7.98
CA LYS A 44 13.29 14.42 -7.30
C LYS A 44 13.17 12.99 -6.79
N ARG A 45 14.17 12.14 -7.06
CA ARG A 45 14.28 10.83 -6.41
C ARG A 45 14.35 11.02 -4.89
N LEU A 46 13.36 10.46 -4.19
CA LEU A 46 13.29 10.52 -2.73
C LEU A 46 14.15 9.44 -2.07
N TRP A 47 14.27 8.29 -2.73
CA TRP A 47 15.05 7.15 -2.23
C TRP A 47 16.38 7.04 -2.97
N THR A 48 17.41 6.66 -2.21
CA THR A 48 18.72 6.31 -2.77
C THR A 48 18.63 4.98 -3.51
N ASP A 49 19.37 4.87 -4.61
CA ASP A 49 19.55 3.59 -5.33
C ASP A 49 20.32 2.56 -4.48
N HIS A 50 21.08 3.03 -3.49
CA HIS A 50 21.91 2.21 -2.62
C HIS A 50 21.52 2.44 -1.16
N ALA A 51 20.33 1.96 -0.79
CA ALA A 51 19.91 1.97 0.60
C ALA A 51 20.76 0.97 1.40
N PRO A 52 21.32 1.35 2.57
CA PRO A 52 22.09 0.40 3.38
C PRO A 52 21.22 -0.76 3.90
N GLU A 53 19.91 -0.53 4.04
CA GLU A 53 18.95 -1.47 4.60
C GLU A 53 17.66 -1.51 3.77
N ASP A 54 16.91 -2.61 3.90
CA ASP A 54 15.60 -2.77 3.27
C ASP A 54 14.53 -2.01 4.07
N CYS A 55 14.13 -0.82 3.59
CA CYS A 55 13.09 -0.02 4.25
C CYS A 55 11.69 -0.48 3.82
N ALA A 56 11.11 -1.49 4.49
CA ALA A 56 9.85 -2.11 4.09
C ALA A 56 8.62 -1.18 4.02
N GLY A 57 8.64 -0.01 4.66
CA GLY A 57 7.56 0.98 4.56
C GLY A 57 7.51 1.77 3.24
N ALA A 58 8.59 1.81 2.45
CA ALA A 58 8.66 2.64 1.24
C ALA A 58 9.71 2.22 0.18
N GLY A 59 10.54 1.21 0.44
CA GLY A 59 11.74 0.92 -0.37
C GLY A 59 11.55 -0.12 -1.47
N LEU A 60 10.36 -0.69 -1.61
CA LEU A 60 10.09 -1.71 -2.63
C LEU A 60 9.90 -1.10 -4.01
N TYR A 61 10.57 -1.68 -4.99
CA TYR A 61 10.24 -1.51 -6.41
C TYR A 61 9.45 -2.75 -6.86
N SER A 62 8.42 -2.53 -7.66
CA SER A 62 7.57 -3.60 -8.19
C SER A 62 6.95 -3.18 -9.52
N THR A 63 6.23 -4.10 -10.15
CA THR A 63 5.34 -3.83 -11.28
C THR A 63 3.90 -3.89 -10.81
N VAL A 64 2.99 -3.28 -11.58
CA VAL A 64 1.54 -3.39 -11.32
C VAL A 64 1.12 -4.86 -11.32
N ASP A 65 1.60 -5.64 -12.29
CA ASP A 65 1.27 -7.06 -12.42
C ASP A 65 1.69 -7.88 -11.19
N ASP A 66 2.91 -7.67 -10.67
CA ASP A 66 3.36 -8.36 -9.47
C ASP A 66 2.60 -7.92 -8.22
N PHE A 67 2.30 -6.63 -8.08
CA PHE A 67 1.53 -6.13 -6.94
C PHE A 67 0.09 -6.65 -6.95
N ILE A 68 -0.55 -6.74 -8.12
CA ILE A 68 -1.89 -7.31 -8.26
C ILE A 68 -1.92 -8.79 -7.87
N LYS A 69 -0.85 -9.56 -8.09
CA LYS A 69 -0.78 -10.96 -7.61
C LYS A 69 -0.85 -11.02 -6.07
N ILE A 70 -0.26 -10.06 -5.36
CA ILE A 70 -0.36 -9.98 -3.89
C ILE A 70 -1.81 -9.68 -3.48
N ILE A 71 -2.44 -8.67 -4.11
CA ILE A 71 -3.84 -8.34 -3.83
C ILE A 71 -4.74 -9.54 -4.13
N GLY A 72 -4.55 -10.19 -5.28
CA GLY A 72 -5.27 -11.38 -5.71
C GLY A 72 -5.12 -12.54 -4.73
N ASP A 73 -3.94 -12.72 -4.14
CA ASP A 73 -3.73 -13.73 -3.09
C ASP A 73 -4.53 -13.45 -1.81
N LEU A 74 -4.74 -12.18 -1.46
CA LEU A 74 -5.49 -11.81 -0.26
C LEU A 74 -7.01 -11.89 -0.45
N VAL A 75 -7.52 -11.87 -1.68
CA VAL A 75 -8.98 -11.92 -1.96
C VAL A 75 -9.46 -13.26 -2.54
N ARG A 76 -8.56 -14.20 -2.83
CA ARG A 76 -8.93 -15.54 -3.30
C ARG A 76 -9.41 -16.45 -2.16
N ASP A 77 -10.25 -17.42 -2.49
CA ASP A 77 -10.82 -18.38 -1.53
C ASP A 77 -9.75 -19.21 -0.79
N SER A 78 -8.62 -19.47 -1.44
CA SER A 78 -7.52 -20.26 -0.88
C SER A 78 -6.19 -19.51 -1.05
N PRO A 79 -5.85 -18.59 -0.13
CA PRO A 79 -4.60 -17.83 -0.17
C PRO A 79 -3.37 -18.74 -0.10
N ILE A 80 -2.32 -18.36 -0.82
CA ILE A 80 -1.03 -19.05 -0.87
C ILE A 80 -0.14 -18.59 0.29
N LEU A 81 -0.10 -17.28 0.56
CA LEU A 81 0.86 -16.70 1.51
C LEU A 81 0.48 -16.90 2.97
N LEU A 82 -0.81 -16.76 3.27
CA LEU A 82 -1.33 -16.77 4.63
C LEU A 82 -2.45 -17.78 4.75
N LYS A 83 -2.71 -18.26 5.98
CA LYS A 83 -3.91 -19.05 6.26
C LYS A 83 -5.14 -18.17 6.09
N GLU A 84 -6.24 -18.74 5.60
CA GLU A 84 -7.52 -18.03 5.43
C GLU A 84 -7.94 -17.24 6.68
N LYS A 85 -7.88 -17.87 7.86
CA LYS A 85 -8.19 -17.20 9.14
C LYS A 85 -7.32 -15.97 9.43
N THR A 86 -6.08 -15.96 8.95
CA THR A 86 -5.15 -14.84 9.13
C THR A 86 -5.52 -13.71 8.17
N VAL A 87 -5.84 -14.04 6.92
CA VAL A 87 -6.37 -13.07 5.94
C VAL A 87 -7.65 -12.44 6.48
N GLN A 88 -8.59 -13.23 7.01
CA GLN A 88 -9.81 -12.70 7.64
C GLN A 88 -9.52 -11.72 8.80
N GLN A 89 -8.41 -11.88 9.56
CA GLN A 89 -8.03 -10.89 10.57
C GLN A 89 -7.51 -9.57 9.97
N MET A 90 -6.95 -9.59 8.75
CA MET A 90 -6.53 -8.38 8.05
C MET A 90 -7.73 -7.51 7.65
N PHE A 91 -8.89 -8.11 7.39
CA PHE A 91 -10.13 -7.41 7.04
C PHE A 91 -11.01 -7.13 8.26
N ARG A 92 -10.40 -6.61 9.34
CA ARG A 92 -11.11 -6.20 10.55
C ARG A 92 -10.39 -5.06 11.25
N GLY A 93 -11.15 -4.09 11.76
CA GLY A 93 -10.65 -3.02 12.61
C GLY A 93 -9.95 -3.54 13.87
N GLN A 94 -8.75 -3.02 14.13
CA GLN A 94 -7.88 -3.40 15.24
C GLN A 94 -7.88 -2.36 16.38
N LEU A 95 -8.34 -1.13 16.12
CA LEU A 95 -8.44 -0.12 17.16
C LEU A 95 -9.75 -0.30 17.94
N PRO A 96 -9.69 -0.44 19.29
CA PRO A 96 -10.89 -0.58 20.10
C PRO A 96 -11.80 0.65 19.99
N ARG A 97 -13.11 0.41 19.98
CA ARG A 97 -14.12 1.49 20.00
C ARG A 97 -13.93 2.39 21.20
N GLY A 98 -13.94 3.70 20.98
CA GLY A 98 -13.74 4.72 22.01
C GLY A 98 -12.29 4.93 22.46
N SER A 99 -11.33 4.17 21.93
CA SER A 99 -9.90 4.36 22.22
C SER A 99 -9.38 5.70 21.69
N ASN A 100 -8.35 6.24 22.35
CA ASN A 100 -7.70 7.48 21.90
C ASN A 100 -7.05 7.31 20.52
N ALA A 101 -6.56 6.11 20.18
CA ALA A 101 -6.02 5.83 18.85
C ALA A 101 -7.09 5.93 17.76
N LEU A 102 -8.27 5.36 17.98
CA LEU A 102 -9.38 5.48 17.03
C LEU A 102 -9.88 6.92 16.91
N LYS A 103 -9.96 7.66 18.02
CA LYS A 103 -10.29 9.10 17.99
C LYS A 103 -9.27 9.89 17.16
N GLY A 104 -7.98 9.71 17.43
CA GLY A 104 -6.90 10.37 16.70
C GLY A 104 -6.91 10.05 15.21
N LEU A 105 -7.19 8.80 14.81
CA LEU A 105 -7.38 8.43 13.41
C LEU A 105 -8.49 9.28 12.75
N ASN A 106 -9.65 9.36 13.39
CA ASN A 106 -10.80 10.12 12.86
C ASN A 106 -10.56 11.64 12.85
N GLU A 107 -9.61 12.15 13.64
CA GLU A 107 -9.21 13.56 13.70
C GLU A 107 -8.14 13.94 12.66
N THR A 108 -7.77 13.04 11.74
CA THR A 108 -6.73 13.26 10.72
C THR A 108 -7.20 13.12 9.26
N PRO A 109 -8.31 13.77 8.87
CA PRO A 109 -8.91 13.60 7.53
C PRO A 109 -7.94 13.92 6.38
N ASP A 110 -7.11 14.96 6.49
CA ASP A 110 -6.17 15.34 5.43
C ASP A 110 -5.11 14.26 5.18
N ILE A 111 -4.64 13.59 6.25
CA ILE A 111 -3.69 12.48 6.13
C ILE A 111 -4.39 11.28 5.48
N LEU A 112 -5.62 10.97 5.88
CA LEU A 112 -6.38 9.87 5.31
C LEU A 112 -6.66 10.09 3.82
N PHE A 113 -7.03 11.31 3.42
CA PHE A 113 -7.19 11.67 2.01
C PHE A 113 -5.87 11.48 1.25
N ALA A 114 -4.76 12.03 1.76
CA ALA A 114 -3.45 11.90 1.11
C ALA A 114 -3.01 10.43 0.95
N MET A 115 -3.30 9.57 1.94
CA MET A 115 -2.89 8.17 1.95
C MET A 115 -3.82 7.24 1.19
N THR A 116 -5.10 7.58 0.98
CA THR A 116 -6.10 6.64 0.44
C THR A 116 -6.92 7.17 -0.72
N GLY A 117 -6.86 8.49 -1.00
CA GLY A 117 -7.71 9.16 -1.98
C GLY A 117 -9.20 9.22 -1.58
N MET A 118 -9.57 8.69 -0.41
CA MET A 118 -10.94 8.73 0.10
C MET A 118 -11.29 10.17 0.50
N SER A 119 -12.47 10.68 0.15
CA SER A 119 -12.89 12.05 0.47
C SER A 119 -13.88 12.17 1.64
N ASP A 120 -14.52 11.06 2.03
CA ASP A 120 -15.37 10.99 3.22
C ASP A 120 -14.76 10.05 4.27
N HIS A 121 -14.32 10.63 5.37
CA HIS A 121 -13.70 9.94 6.51
C HIS A 121 -14.57 9.99 7.76
N THR A 122 -15.76 10.60 7.66
CA THR A 122 -16.40 11.20 8.82
C THR A 122 -17.06 10.17 9.73
N LYS A 123 -17.31 8.94 9.25
CA LYS A 123 -17.91 7.85 10.03
C LYS A 123 -17.44 6.49 9.51
N GLY A 124 -17.32 5.53 10.44
CA GLY A 124 -17.20 4.12 10.10
C GLY A 124 -15.84 3.65 9.60
N ILE A 125 -14.74 4.32 9.97
CA ILE A 125 -13.38 3.88 9.62
C ILE A 125 -12.63 3.36 10.85
N ASN A 126 -11.72 2.42 10.63
CA ASN A 126 -10.79 1.87 11.61
C ASN A 126 -9.44 1.60 10.94
N PHE A 127 -8.42 1.24 11.70
CA PHE A 127 -7.16 0.76 11.14
C PHE A 127 -7.10 -0.76 11.30
N ALA A 128 -6.75 -1.47 10.23
CA ALA A 128 -6.61 -2.91 10.22
C ALA A 128 -5.16 -3.34 9.97
N LEU A 129 -4.92 -4.66 9.90
CA LEU A 129 -3.59 -5.18 9.58
C LEU A 129 -3.35 -5.05 8.07
N GLY A 130 -2.87 -3.89 7.65
CA GLY A 130 -2.53 -3.60 6.25
C GLY A 130 -2.90 -2.20 5.79
N GLY A 131 -3.75 -1.48 6.52
CA GLY A 131 -4.19 -0.14 6.13
C GLY A 131 -5.51 0.29 6.78
N LEU A 132 -6.18 1.23 6.15
CA LEU A 132 -7.48 1.74 6.57
C LEU A 132 -8.57 0.74 6.24
N TYR A 133 -9.48 0.50 7.19
CA TYR A 133 -10.59 -0.43 7.06
C TYR A 133 -11.94 0.27 7.21
N ILE A 134 -12.85 -0.06 6.30
CA ILE A 134 -14.18 0.54 6.21
C ILE A 134 -15.19 -0.33 6.98
N GLU A 135 -15.54 0.08 8.20
CA GLU A 135 -16.55 -0.58 9.05
C GLU A 135 -18.00 -0.23 8.67
N GLU A 136 -18.22 0.97 8.14
CA GLU A 136 -19.51 1.46 7.62
C GLU A 136 -19.32 2.09 6.24
N GLU A 137 -20.31 1.98 5.37
CA GLU A 137 -20.21 2.44 3.98
C GLU A 137 -19.93 3.95 3.91
N THR A 138 -18.92 4.32 3.12
CA THR A 138 -18.52 5.70 2.84
C THR A 138 -18.56 5.93 1.31
N THR A 139 -17.62 6.70 0.76
CA THR A 139 -17.29 6.63 -0.68
C THR A 139 -16.73 5.27 -1.11
N MET A 140 -16.32 4.42 -0.15
CA MET A 140 -15.91 3.03 -0.35
C MET A 140 -16.91 2.07 0.31
N LYS A 141 -16.97 0.84 -0.21
CA LYS A 141 -17.85 -0.20 0.34
C LYS A 141 -17.41 -0.63 1.74
N LYS A 142 -18.39 -0.96 2.58
CA LYS A 142 -18.12 -1.65 3.85
C LYS A 142 -17.31 -2.93 3.62
N GLY A 143 -16.30 -3.15 4.46
CA GLY A 143 -15.39 -4.30 4.39
C GLY A 143 -14.14 -4.05 3.55
N THR A 144 -14.01 -2.91 2.89
CA THR A 144 -12.81 -2.56 2.12
C THR A 144 -11.62 -2.31 3.05
N LEU A 145 -10.47 -2.89 2.69
CA LEU A 145 -9.15 -2.54 3.19
C LEU A 145 -8.43 -1.71 2.12
N CYS A 146 -7.94 -0.52 2.46
CA CYS A 146 -7.27 0.37 1.51
C CYS A 146 -6.05 1.05 2.13
N TRP A 147 -5.08 1.32 1.29
CA TRP A 147 -3.89 2.11 1.59
C TRP A 147 -3.29 2.57 0.26
N GLY A 148 -2.33 3.49 0.31
CA GLY A 148 -1.74 4.06 -0.90
C GLY A 148 -0.24 4.28 -0.80
N GLY A 149 0.37 4.45 -1.96
CA GLY A 149 1.76 4.86 -2.14
C GLY A 149 1.88 6.32 -2.57
N LEU A 150 2.94 6.97 -2.11
CA LEU A 150 3.22 8.40 -2.35
C LEU A 150 3.07 8.86 -3.83
N PRO A 151 3.51 8.10 -4.86
CA PRO A 151 3.34 8.54 -6.25
C PRO A 151 1.91 8.29 -6.78
N ASN A 152 0.89 8.63 -5.99
CA ASN A 152 -0.54 8.45 -6.28
C ASN A 152 -0.90 7.01 -6.68
N LEU A 153 -0.38 6.03 -5.93
CA LEU A 153 -0.69 4.61 -6.13
C LEU A 153 -1.82 4.24 -5.16
N TYR A 154 -3.07 4.52 -5.56
CA TYR A 154 -4.28 4.17 -4.81
C TYR A 154 -4.94 2.91 -5.37
#